data_AF-A0A927X4H2-F1
#
_entry.id   AF-A0A927X4H2-F1
#
_cell.length_a   1.000
_cell.length_b   1.000
_cell.length_c   1.000
_cell.angle_alpha   90.00
_cell.angle_beta   90.00
_cell.angle_gamma   90.00
#
_symmetry.space_group_name_H-M   'P 1'
#
loop_
_entity.id
_entity.type
_entity.pdbx_description
1 polymer ?
#
loop_
_entity_poly.entity_id
_entity_poly.type
_entity_poly.pdbx_seq_one_letter_code
_entity_poly.pdbx_strand_id
1 'polypeptide(L)'
;MFYLKQLREETQTMNKRLLTLSMVGLLTMGLASCSDVKQKDVDGKQVIVTIGETDYTADELLSDYAQDSAGVNAFYNAIYDVLVRDHEQITDDMKQNVDTKIDSFVKSVRSNANTNGKTYKAQLSDELEEKGLESLEELREVYMLEQQKTKFEDSWYESNETVLKKEYLEEKTPYHIRHILVKTNSAGSSLYDGKISEDEAIKLSNVIQRLAEGTETFGQVAQQASDDTGSAAKYGSVGIMDQDTGFVNEFKLGIFAYDAFLNTKNTVTDSATKLNIPSKVLDETNDADKNATLGGVMSAYDVKETVTSVNQIPYQKVLDLETYADKDDTIDNVIYVPNETAYAGNVGTTINESYYPRNILFNNYFNDHGLSVIINDGSFTGSDKNWKSFPQLSDKPVLTDGQNPILVARAGSGDSYQGIHLMSIEQSPFWYDEADLANTIFATKAPKDQAEFLDNYYSTEIPATSSADVSKDHRYVTFVKSNRDTYSDRAEEIENLINGFDPDVSYRLFEELALKEDGSLKDGITIDEKILASIKELIASKRAATEISEEETNEEAWTSYVQLLKLQDAQKDAKQLGEQYINLYVKDYIK
;
A
#
# COMPACT_ATOMS: atom_id res chain seq x y z
N MET A 1 4.67 -9.47 36.94
CA MET A 1 5.34 -10.75 36.57
C MET A 1 4.40 -11.94 36.61
N PHE A 2 3.61 -12.16 37.67
CA PHE A 2 2.69 -13.30 37.76
C PHE A 2 1.56 -13.27 36.70
N TYR A 3 0.96 -12.09 36.47
CA TYR A 3 -0.12 -11.88 35.50
C TYR A 3 0.30 -12.09 34.03
N LEU A 4 1.52 -11.65 33.67
CA LEU A 4 2.10 -11.86 32.34
C LEU A 4 2.48 -13.33 32.10
N LYS A 5 2.82 -14.06 33.15
CA LYS A 5 3.12 -15.50 33.07
C LYS A 5 1.84 -16.32 32.91
N GLN A 6 0.78 -15.94 33.62
CA GLN A 6 -0.54 -16.53 33.50
C GLN A 6 -1.17 -16.27 32.11
N LEU A 7 -1.09 -15.05 31.59
CA LEU A 7 -1.52 -14.75 30.22
C LEU A 7 -0.73 -15.55 29.18
N ARG A 8 0.59 -15.69 29.35
CA ARG A 8 1.42 -16.51 28.46
C ARG A 8 1.06 -18.00 28.52
N GLU A 9 0.78 -18.51 29.72
CA GLU A 9 0.33 -19.89 29.94
C GLU A 9 -1.08 -20.11 29.36
N GLU A 10 -2.01 -19.17 29.49
CA GLU A 10 -3.36 -19.23 28.91
C GLU A 10 -3.31 -19.17 27.37
N THR A 11 -2.51 -18.27 26.78
CA THR A 11 -2.30 -18.21 25.33
C THR A 11 -1.61 -19.47 24.80
N GLN A 12 -0.59 -19.99 25.49
CA GLN A 12 0.04 -21.26 25.13
C GLN A 12 -0.94 -22.43 25.23
N THR A 13 -1.79 -22.47 26.25
CA THR A 13 -2.77 -23.55 26.44
C THR A 13 -3.86 -23.50 25.36
N MET A 14 -4.27 -22.30 24.93
CA MET A 14 -5.23 -22.10 23.84
C MET A 14 -4.64 -22.48 22.49
N ASN A 15 -3.39 -22.08 22.21
CA ASN A 15 -2.67 -22.49 20.99
C ASN A 15 -2.44 -24.01 20.96
N LYS A 16 -2.07 -24.62 22.09
CA LYS A 16 -1.95 -26.07 22.21
C LYS A 16 -3.28 -26.75 21.88
N ARG A 17 -4.41 -26.30 22.45
CA ARG A 17 -5.75 -26.88 22.19
C ARG A 17 -6.22 -26.74 20.75
N LEU A 18 -5.98 -25.60 20.10
CA LEU A 18 -6.28 -25.39 18.68
C LEU A 18 -5.44 -26.32 17.79
N LEU A 19 -4.16 -26.45 18.08
CA LEU A 19 -3.26 -27.34 17.37
C LEU A 19 -3.56 -28.82 17.65
N THR A 20 -4.05 -29.15 18.86
CA THR A 20 -4.52 -30.52 19.17
C THR A 20 -5.82 -30.83 18.42
N LEU A 21 -6.72 -29.87 18.16
CA LEU A 21 -7.90 -30.11 17.33
C LEU A 21 -7.54 -30.33 15.85
N SER A 22 -6.61 -29.52 15.31
CA SER A 22 -6.10 -29.75 13.95
C SER A 22 -5.33 -31.07 13.85
N MET A 23 -4.52 -31.43 14.87
CA MET A 23 -3.86 -32.74 14.98
C MET A 23 -4.82 -33.91 15.23
N VAL A 24 -5.93 -33.72 15.94
CA VAL A 24 -6.94 -34.77 16.13
C VAL A 24 -7.66 -35.06 14.81
N GLY A 25 -7.95 -34.04 13.99
CA GLY A 25 -8.41 -34.25 12.61
C GLY A 25 -7.40 -35.05 11.76
N LEU A 26 -6.12 -34.73 11.95
CA LEU A 26 -4.92 -35.36 11.39
C LEU A 26 -4.76 -36.84 11.80
N LEU A 27 -5.06 -37.19 13.04
CA LEU A 27 -4.91 -38.53 13.62
C LEU A 27 -6.15 -39.42 13.40
N THR A 28 -7.35 -38.84 13.24
CA THR A 28 -8.57 -39.64 13.02
C THR A 28 -8.73 -40.17 11.59
N MET A 29 -8.02 -39.60 10.61
CA MET A 29 -8.09 -40.05 9.21
C MET A 29 -6.95 -41.00 8.80
N GLY A 30 -6.00 -41.28 9.70
CA GLY A 30 -4.90 -42.22 9.49
C GLY A 30 -5.12 -43.67 9.95
N LEU A 31 -6.30 -44.02 10.48
CA LEU A 31 -6.53 -45.34 11.11
C LEU A 31 -7.58 -46.18 10.37
N ALA A 32 -7.32 -46.43 9.09
CA ALA A 32 -7.68 -47.70 8.46
C ALA A 32 -6.42 -48.58 8.26
N SER A 33 -5.49 -48.59 9.21
CA SER A 33 -4.51 -49.68 9.35
C SER A 33 -3.85 -49.65 10.73
N CYS A 34 -4.01 -50.76 11.46
CA CYS A 34 -3.27 -51.20 12.64
C CYS A 34 -3.67 -50.68 14.05
N SER A 35 -4.34 -51.61 14.75
CA SER A 35 -4.48 -51.83 16.20
C SER A 35 -5.68 -51.19 16.91
N ASP A 36 -6.56 -52.07 17.39
CA ASP A 36 -7.74 -51.81 18.22
C ASP A 36 -7.38 -51.02 19.50
N VAL A 37 -7.49 -49.70 19.45
CA VAL A 37 -7.61 -48.89 20.66
C VAL A 37 -9.06 -48.97 21.11
N LYS A 38 -9.33 -49.81 22.11
CA LYS A 38 -10.67 -49.90 22.74
C LYS A 38 -10.96 -48.60 23.50
N GLN A 39 -11.68 -47.70 22.85
CA GLN A 39 -12.18 -46.46 23.47
C GLN A 39 -13.49 -46.76 24.22
N LYS A 40 -13.75 -45.96 25.26
CA LYS A 40 -14.99 -46.06 26.04
C LYS A 40 -16.12 -45.46 25.20
N ASP A 41 -17.12 -46.29 24.92
CA ASP A 41 -18.33 -45.95 24.16
C ASP A 41 -19.52 -45.92 25.14
N VAL A 42 -20.29 -44.83 25.10
CA VAL A 42 -21.58 -44.73 25.77
C VAL A 42 -22.61 -44.33 24.71
N ASP A 43 -23.59 -45.21 24.46
CA ASP A 43 -24.66 -45.01 23.48
C ASP A 43 -24.21 -44.72 22.03
N GLY A 44 -23.10 -45.31 21.58
CA GLY A 44 -22.52 -45.11 20.25
C GLY A 44 -21.66 -43.86 20.13
N LYS A 45 -21.34 -43.21 21.25
CA LYS A 45 -20.57 -41.96 21.31
C LYS A 45 -19.24 -42.19 22.01
N GLN A 46 -18.18 -41.66 21.40
CA GLN A 46 -16.82 -41.74 21.93
C GLN A 46 -16.68 -40.84 23.17
N VAL A 47 -16.30 -41.40 24.32
CA VAL A 47 -16.03 -40.61 25.55
C VAL A 47 -14.62 -40.05 25.50
N ILE A 48 -14.49 -38.72 25.59
CA ILE A 48 -13.22 -37.99 25.54
C ILE A 48 -12.61 -37.83 26.94
N VAL A 49 -13.43 -37.48 27.94
CA VAL A 49 -12.97 -37.35 29.33
C VAL A 49 -14.08 -37.73 30.31
N THR A 50 -13.71 -38.35 31.42
CA THR A 50 -14.61 -38.61 32.55
C THR A 50 -14.15 -37.77 33.74
N ILE A 51 -15.03 -36.95 34.31
CA ILE A 51 -14.75 -36.18 35.54
C ILE A 51 -15.78 -36.59 36.59
N GLY A 52 -15.33 -37.28 37.64
CA GLY A 52 -16.24 -37.86 38.64
C GLY A 52 -17.06 -39.00 38.04
N GLU A 53 -18.39 -38.89 38.09
CA GLU A 53 -19.34 -39.84 37.49
C GLU A 53 -19.88 -39.36 36.13
N THR A 54 -19.38 -38.22 35.61
CA THR A 54 -19.85 -37.63 34.36
C THR A 54 -18.89 -37.96 33.22
N ASP A 55 -19.40 -38.62 32.19
CA ASP A 55 -18.72 -38.83 30.92
C ASP A 55 -18.99 -37.64 30.00
N TYR A 56 -17.94 -37.08 29.41
CA TYR A 56 -18.01 -36.05 28.38
C TYR A 56 -17.68 -36.69 27.04
N THR A 57 -18.65 -36.68 26.14
CA THR A 57 -18.55 -37.30 24.82
C THR A 57 -17.95 -36.36 23.78
N ALA A 58 -17.42 -36.92 22.69
CA ALA A 58 -16.93 -36.17 21.54
C ALA A 58 -18.00 -35.22 20.99
N ASP A 59 -19.26 -35.66 20.96
CA ASP A 59 -20.42 -34.87 20.51
C ASP A 59 -20.72 -33.66 21.41
N GLU A 60 -20.68 -33.82 22.73
CA GLU A 60 -20.93 -32.74 23.68
C GLU A 60 -19.81 -31.70 23.62
N LEU A 61 -18.57 -32.18 23.54
CA LEU A 61 -17.38 -31.35 23.35
C LEU A 61 -17.44 -30.63 22.00
N LEU A 62 -17.90 -31.30 20.93
CA LEU A 62 -18.16 -30.71 19.62
C LEU A 62 -19.20 -29.58 19.69
N SER A 63 -20.29 -29.83 20.42
CA SER A 63 -21.42 -28.91 20.48
C SER A 63 -21.12 -27.65 21.27
N ASP A 64 -20.32 -27.77 22.35
CA ASP A 64 -19.91 -26.65 23.20
C ASP A 64 -18.82 -25.80 22.52
N TYR A 65 -17.87 -26.43 21.81
CA TYR A 65 -16.81 -25.72 21.07
C TYR A 65 -17.37 -24.98 19.84
N ALA A 66 -18.46 -25.45 19.25
CA ALA A 66 -19.12 -24.78 18.12
C ALA A 66 -19.94 -23.52 18.53
N GLN A 67 -19.99 -23.16 19.81
CA GLN A 67 -20.75 -22.00 20.31
C GLN A 67 -19.94 -20.69 20.38
N ASP A 68 -18.60 -20.75 20.32
CA ASP A 68 -17.75 -19.56 20.32
C ASP A 68 -16.87 -19.45 19.06
N SER A 69 -16.46 -18.22 18.73
CA SER A 69 -15.74 -17.94 17.48
C SER A 69 -14.40 -18.66 17.36
N ALA A 70 -13.75 -18.99 18.50
CA ALA A 70 -12.45 -19.66 18.49
C ALA A 70 -12.61 -21.14 18.13
N GLY A 71 -13.63 -21.79 18.66
CA GLY A 71 -13.92 -23.18 18.33
C GLY A 71 -14.45 -23.38 16.91
N VAL A 72 -15.29 -22.46 16.41
CA VAL A 72 -15.72 -22.49 14.99
C VAL A 72 -14.53 -22.34 14.04
N ASN A 73 -13.58 -21.44 14.34
CA ASN A 73 -12.37 -21.28 13.52
C ASN A 73 -11.45 -22.52 13.57
N ALA A 74 -11.40 -23.21 14.72
CA ALA A 74 -10.69 -24.48 14.83
C ALA A 74 -11.33 -25.58 13.97
N PHE A 75 -12.66 -25.66 13.93
CA PHE A 75 -13.37 -26.59 13.05
C PHE A 75 -13.13 -26.28 11.57
N TYR A 76 -13.24 -25.01 11.19
CA TYR A 76 -12.90 -24.58 9.83
C TYR A 76 -11.51 -25.06 9.40
N ASN A 77 -10.48 -24.75 10.20
CA ASN A 77 -9.10 -25.13 9.89
C ASN A 77 -8.93 -26.65 9.78
N ALA A 78 -9.47 -27.42 10.73
CA ALA A 78 -9.35 -28.87 10.73
C ALA A 78 -10.06 -29.53 9.54
N ILE A 79 -11.25 -29.04 9.17
CA ILE A 79 -11.98 -29.55 8.00
C ILE A 79 -11.25 -29.16 6.72
N TYR A 80 -10.76 -27.92 6.60
CA TYR A 80 -9.98 -27.50 5.44
C TYR A 80 -8.72 -28.35 5.25
N ASP A 81 -7.98 -28.62 6.34
CA ASP A 81 -6.78 -29.48 6.31
C ASP A 81 -7.09 -30.89 5.79
N VAL A 82 -8.23 -31.46 6.23
CA VAL A 82 -8.71 -32.76 5.78
C VAL A 82 -9.06 -32.75 4.29
N LEU A 83 -9.81 -31.73 3.84
CA LEU A 83 -10.23 -31.61 2.46
C LEU A 83 -9.03 -31.47 1.52
N VAL A 84 -8.05 -30.64 1.87
CA VAL A 84 -6.82 -30.48 1.09
C VAL A 84 -6.05 -31.79 1.00
N ARG A 85 -5.98 -32.59 2.07
CA ARG A 85 -5.27 -33.88 2.05
C ARG A 85 -5.94 -34.94 1.19
N ASP A 86 -7.26 -34.96 1.18
CA ASP A 86 -8.03 -35.86 0.32
C ASP A 86 -7.88 -35.44 -1.16
N HIS A 87 -7.85 -34.13 -1.42
CA HIS A 87 -7.71 -33.57 -2.75
C HIS A 87 -6.29 -33.71 -3.33
N GLU A 88 -5.27 -33.32 -2.57
CA GLU A 88 -3.89 -33.21 -3.04
C GLU A 88 -3.04 -34.43 -2.71
N GLN A 89 -2.63 -35.16 -3.75
CA GLN A 89 -1.72 -36.28 -3.58
C GLN A 89 -0.29 -35.82 -3.27
N ILE A 90 0.34 -36.51 -2.31
CA ILE A 90 1.75 -36.29 -1.96
C ILE A 90 2.64 -36.69 -3.13
N THR A 91 3.43 -35.73 -3.63
CA THR A 91 4.44 -35.96 -4.67
C THR A 91 5.83 -36.17 -4.07
N ASP A 92 6.78 -36.66 -4.86
CA ASP A 92 8.17 -36.81 -4.42
C ASP A 92 8.87 -35.45 -4.23
N ASP A 93 8.51 -34.43 -5.02
CA ASP A 93 9.00 -33.07 -4.85
C ASP A 93 8.56 -32.47 -3.51
N MET A 94 7.31 -32.70 -3.09
CA MET A 94 6.84 -32.29 -1.76
C MET A 94 7.67 -32.94 -0.64
N LYS A 95 7.95 -34.24 -0.75
CA LYS A 95 8.78 -34.95 0.24
C LYS A 95 10.17 -34.36 0.31
N GLN A 96 10.79 -34.06 -0.84
CA GLN A 96 12.12 -33.46 -0.89
C GLN A 96 12.15 -32.06 -0.28
N ASN A 97 11.13 -31.23 -0.54
CA ASN A 97 10.99 -29.92 0.08
C ASN A 97 10.82 -30.01 1.60
N VAL A 98 9.99 -30.95 2.06
CA VAL A 98 9.79 -31.22 3.50
C VAL A 98 11.08 -31.70 4.16
N ASP A 99 11.82 -32.63 3.53
CA ASP A 99 13.13 -33.09 4.03
C ASP A 99 14.09 -31.91 4.21
N THR A 100 14.11 -31.00 3.24
CA THR A 100 14.94 -29.80 3.27
C THR A 100 14.53 -28.85 4.40
N LYS A 101 13.22 -28.66 4.62
CA LYS A 101 12.69 -27.86 5.75
C LYS A 101 13.05 -28.49 7.10
N ILE A 102 12.90 -29.82 7.25
CA ILE A 102 13.25 -30.55 8.47
C ILE A 102 14.75 -30.45 8.76
N ASP A 103 15.60 -30.66 7.76
CA ASP A 103 17.05 -30.54 7.90
C ASP A 103 17.46 -29.13 8.33
N SER A 104 16.80 -28.11 7.77
CA SER A 104 17.04 -26.71 8.13
C SER A 104 16.60 -26.40 9.56
N PHE A 105 15.43 -26.91 9.98
CA PHE A 105 14.98 -26.82 11.36
C PHE A 105 15.96 -27.49 12.33
N VAL A 106 16.39 -28.73 12.05
CA VAL A 106 17.36 -29.46 12.89
C VAL A 106 18.70 -28.71 12.99
N LYS A 107 19.17 -28.09 11.90
CA LYS A 107 20.38 -27.24 11.91
C LYS A 107 20.18 -26.01 12.80
N SER A 108 19.03 -25.34 12.71
CA SER A 108 18.67 -24.21 13.57
C SER A 108 18.68 -24.60 15.05
N VAL A 109 17.99 -25.69 15.41
CA VAL A 109 17.94 -26.24 16.77
C VAL A 109 19.35 -26.51 17.31
N ARG A 110 20.24 -27.10 16.50
CA ARG A 110 21.64 -27.34 16.91
C ARG A 110 22.40 -26.05 17.17
N SER A 111 22.21 -25.04 16.32
CA SER A 111 22.82 -23.71 16.50
C SER A 111 22.33 -23.07 17.81
N ASN A 112 21.01 -23.05 18.02
CA ASN A 112 20.38 -22.49 19.21
C ASN A 112 20.80 -23.22 20.49
N ALA A 113 20.92 -24.55 20.45
CA ALA A 113 21.39 -25.35 21.58
C ALA A 113 22.80 -24.91 22.02
N ASN A 114 23.72 -24.73 21.06
CA ASN A 114 25.08 -24.26 21.33
C ASN A 114 25.07 -22.84 21.93
N THR A 115 24.29 -21.92 21.35
CA THR A 115 24.17 -20.53 21.81
C THR A 115 23.59 -20.45 23.22
N ASN A 116 22.56 -21.23 23.51
CA ASN A 116 21.83 -21.20 24.79
C ASN A 116 22.44 -22.10 25.86
N GLY A 117 23.54 -22.81 25.57
CA GLY A 117 24.17 -23.77 26.49
C GLY A 117 23.27 -24.96 26.85
N LYS A 118 22.30 -25.30 25.98
CA LYS A 118 21.37 -26.43 26.16
C LYS A 118 21.86 -27.66 25.40
N THR A 119 21.40 -28.84 25.80
CA THR A 119 21.57 -30.03 24.95
C THR A 119 20.66 -29.93 23.74
N TYR A 120 21.06 -30.54 22.61
CA TYR A 120 20.23 -30.63 21.42
C TYR A 120 18.81 -31.16 21.73
N LYS A 121 18.69 -32.20 22.56
CA LYS A 121 17.39 -32.79 22.91
C LYS A 121 16.51 -31.81 23.69
N ALA A 122 17.07 -31.06 24.63
CA ALA A 122 16.32 -30.06 25.38
C ALA A 122 15.86 -28.92 24.48
N GLN A 123 16.75 -28.38 23.64
CA GLN A 123 16.40 -27.32 22.69
C GLN A 123 15.37 -27.80 21.67
N LEU A 124 15.47 -29.04 21.16
CA LEU A 124 14.50 -29.62 20.26
C LEU A 124 13.12 -29.73 20.90
N SER A 125 13.06 -30.20 22.15
CA SER A 125 11.81 -30.29 22.91
C SER A 125 11.19 -28.91 23.11
N ASP A 126 12.00 -27.91 23.45
CA ASP A 126 11.53 -26.53 23.65
C ASP A 126 10.95 -25.93 22.35
N GLU A 127 11.65 -26.09 21.22
CA GLU A 127 11.21 -25.54 19.93
C GLU A 127 10.00 -26.27 19.34
N LEU A 128 9.90 -27.59 19.55
CA LEU A 128 8.70 -28.35 19.18
C LEU A 128 7.51 -27.99 20.08
N GLU A 129 7.72 -27.86 21.39
CA GLU A 129 6.66 -27.46 22.33
C GLU A 129 6.15 -26.04 22.07
N GLU A 130 7.04 -25.12 21.66
CA GLU A 130 6.66 -23.77 21.22
C GLU A 130 5.75 -23.81 19.98
N LYS A 131 5.95 -24.79 19.11
CA LYS A 131 5.09 -25.08 17.96
C LYS A 131 3.87 -25.94 18.31
N GLY A 132 3.74 -26.38 19.57
CA GLY A 132 2.68 -27.27 20.05
C GLY A 132 2.80 -28.73 19.58
N LEU A 133 4.00 -29.15 19.18
CA LEU A 133 4.32 -30.48 18.66
C LEU A 133 5.14 -31.29 19.68
N GLU A 134 5.03 -32.61 19.63
CA GLU A 134 5.78 -33.54 20.47
C GLU A 134 6.95 -34.19 19.73
N SER A 135 6.93 -34.18 18.39
CA SER A 135 7.93 -34.89 17.60
C SER A 135 8.30 -34.21 16.27
N LEU A 136 9.47 -34.60 15.75
CA LEU A 136 9.89 -34.25 14.39
C LEU A 136 9.00 -34.87 13.32
N GLU A 137 8.30 -35.97 13.63
CA GLU A 137 7.39 -36.62 12.69
C GLU A 137 6.11 -35.78 12.54
N GLU A 138 5.55 -35.28 13.63
CA GLU A 138 4.42 -34.34 13.58
C GLU A 138 4.82 -33.06 12.83
N LEU A 139 6.03 -32.55 13.05
CA LEU A 139 6.54 -31.41 12.28
C LEU A 139 6.64 -31.72 10.78
N ARG A 140 7.06 -32.94 10.41
CA ARG A 140 7.09 -33.40 9.02
C ARG A 140 5.68 -33.44 8.42
N GLU A 141 4.69 -33.92 9.16
CA GLU A 141 3.29 -33.92 8.71
C GLU A 141 2.72 -32.50 8.54
N VAL A 142 3.07 -31.57 9.43
CA VAL A 142 2.72 -30.15 9.30
C VAL A 142 3.32 -29.56 8.03
N TYR A 143 4.63 -29.74 7.81
CA TYR A 143 5.28 -29.25 6.59
C TYR A 143 4.75 -29.94 5.32
N MET A 144 4.34 -31.20 5.39
CA MET A 144 3.72 -31.88 4.25
C MET A 144 2.37 -31.26 3.91
N LEU A 145 1.53 -30.99 4.91
CA LEU A 145 0.26 -30.30 4.71
C LEU A 145 0.45 -28.88 4.16
N GLU A 146 1.47 -28.14 4.63
CA GLU A 146 1.82 -26.85 4.03
C GLU A 146 2.11 -26.98 2.53
N GLN A 147 2.87 -28.01 2.11
CA GLN A 147 3.14 -28.23 0.69
C GLN A 147 1.89 -28.60 -0.11
N GLN A 148 0.99 -29.41 0.45
CA GLN A 148 -0.29 -29.72 -0.18
C GLN A 148 -1.15 -28.47 -0.35
N LYS A 149 -1.25 -27.63 0.70
CA LYS A 149 -1.96 -26.34 0.64
C LYS A 149 -1.39 -25.42 -0.43
N THR A 150 -0.07 -25.22 -0.45
CA THR A 150 0.58 -24.39 -1.48
C THR A 150 0.26 -24.90 -2.89
N LYS A 151 0.39 -26.21 -3.13
CA LYS A 151 0.09 -26.75 -4.47
C LYS A 151 -1.38 -26.59 -4.86
N PHE A 152 -2.31 -26.79 -3.93
CA PHE A 152 -3.73 -26.59 -4.19
C PHE A 152 -4.02 -25.13 -4.53
N GLU A 153 -3.49 -24.21 -3.71
CA GLU A 153 -3.61 -22.77 -3.90
C GLU A 153 -3.02 -22.32 -5.25
N ASP A 154 -1.80 -22.75 -5.59
CA ASP A 154 -1.17 -22.46 -6.89
C ASP A 154 -2.04 -22.96 -8.06
N SER A 155 -2.54 -24.20 -7.98
CA SER A 155 -3.39 -24.79 -9.03
C SER A 155 -4.73 -24.07 -9.16
N TRP A 156 -5.26 -23.56 -8.04
CA TRP A 156 -6.48 -22.77 -8.03
C TRP A 156 -6.26 -21.39 -8.66
N TYR A 157 -5.17 -20.69 -8.34
CA TYR A 157 -4.82 -19.43 -9.00
C TYR A 157 -4.65 -19.60 -10.50
N GLU A 158 -3.88 -20.60 -10.95
CA GLU A 158 -3.71 -20.90 -12.39
C GLU A 158 -5.06 -21.16 -13.09
N SER A 159 -5.98 -21.84 -12.43
CA SER A 159 -7.31 -22.15 -12.98
C SER A 159 -8.26 -20.95 -12.99
N ASN A 160 -8.00 -19.93 -12.17
CA ASN A 160 -8.87 -18.76 -11.97
C ASN A 160 -8.23 -17.43 -12.41
N GLU A 161 -7.03 -17.44 -13.01
CA GLU A 161 -6.24 -16.25 -13.37
C GLU A 161 -7.09 -15.16 -14.06
N THR A 162 -7.87 -15.53 -15.08
CA THR A 162 -8.70 -14.58 -15.84
C THR A 162 -9.77 -13.91 -14.98
N VAL A 163 -10.38 -14.65 -14.06
CA VAL A 163 -11.44 -14.12 -13.17
C VAL A 163 -10.82 -13.25 -12.10
N LEU A 164 -9.77 -13.75 -11.45
CA LEU A 164 -9.05 -13.02 -10.39
C LEU A 164 -8.46 -11.72 -10.89
N LYS A 165 -7.87 -11.72 -12.08
CA LYS A 165 -7.35 -10.50 -12.69
C LYS A 165 -8.44 -9.46 -12.88
N LYS A 166 -9.62 -9.88 -13.35
CA LYS A 166 -10.75 -8.98 -13.54
C LYS A 166 -11.22 -8.41 -12.20
N GLU A 167 -11.37 -9.24 -11.17
CA GLU A 167 -11.73 -8.81 -9.81
C GLU A 167 -10.70 -7.82 -9.27
N TYR A 168 -9.40 -8.13 -9.36
CA TYR A 168 -8.32 -7.23 -8.96
C TYR A 168 -8.38 -5.86 -9.66
N LEU A 169 -8.54 -5.83 -10.99
CA LEU A 169 -8.64 -4.58 -11.75
C LEU A 169 -9.87 -3.75 -11.37
N GLU A 170 -10.98 -4.40 -11.02
CA GLU A 170 -12.23 -3.76 -10.61
C GLU A 170 -12.17 -3.25 -9.16
N GLU A 171 -11.63 -4.04 -8.23
CA GLU A 171 -11.61 -3.76 -6.79
C GLU A 171 -10.45 -2.85 -6.38
N LYS A 172 -9.23 -3.13 -6.87
CA LYS A 172 -8.02 -2.43 -6.42
C LYS A 172 -7.66 -1.22 -7.27
N THR A 173 -8.27 -1.06 -8.45
CA THR A 173 -8.13 0.12 -9.34
C THR A 173 -6.67 0.55 -9.59
N PRO A 174 -5.81 -0.33 -10.15
CA PRO A 174 -4.38 -0.08 -10.20
C PRO A 174 -3.97 1.03 -11.17
N TYR A 175 -2.95 1.77 -10.77
CA TYR A 175 -2.24 2.79 -11.52
C TYR A 175 -0.83 2.32 -11.83
N HIS A 176 -0.24 2.82 -12.92
CA HIS A 176 1.19 2.76 -13.13
C HIS A 176 1.77 4.18 -13.06
N ILE A 177 2.66 4.39 -12.08
CA ILE A 177 3.17 5.71 -11.73
C ILE A 177 4.69 5.78 -11.86
N ARG A 178 5.18 6.95 -12.23
CA ARG A 178 6.58 7.34 -12.10
C ARG A 178 6.73 8.55 -11.21
N HIS A 179 7.89 8.67 -10.57
CA HIS A 179 8.26 9.86 -9.84
C HIS A 179 9.73 10.26 -9.99
N ILE A 180 10.05 11.47 -9.57
CA ILE A 180 11.39 11.95 -9.25
C ILE A 180 11.31 12.52 -7.85
N LEU A 181 12.11 11.99 -6.94
CA LEU A 181 12.24 12.50 -5.58
C LEU A 181 13.44 13.45 -5.50
N VAL A 182 13.23 14.65 -4.98
CA VAL A 182 14.31 15.52 -4.50
C VAL A 182 14.17 15.63 -2.98
N LYS A 183 15.09 15.03 -2.23
CA LYS A 183 15.06 15.06 -0.77
C LYS A 183 15.34 16.48 -0.27
N THR A 184 14.65 16.85 0.81
CA THR A 184 14.84 18.15 1.48
C THR A 184 15.05 17.92 2.96
N ASN A 185 16.10 18.46 3.56
CA ASN A 185 16.36 18.33 4.99
C ASN A 185 15.60 19.40 5.81
N SER A 186 14.31 19.60 5.53
CA SER A 186 13.45 20.53 6.27
C SER A 186 13.09 19.97 7.65
N ALA A 187 14.10 19.83 8.52
CA ALA A 187 13.92 19.43 9.92
C ALA A 187 13.14 20.52 10.67
N GLY A 188 11.84 20.31 10.84
CA GLY A 188 10.95 21.25 11.50
C GLY A 188 9.56 20.63 11.72
N SER A 189 8.92 21.00 12.82
CA SER A 189 7.54 20.59 13.17
C SER A 189 6.48 21.46 12.51
N SER A 190 6.87 22.48 11.74
CA SER A 190 5.95 23.38 11.07
C SER A 190 5.78 23.00 9.60
N LEU A 191 4.53 23.07 9.14
CA LEU A 191 4.12 22.69 7.80
C LEU A 191 4.33 23.82 6.77
N TYR A 192 4.83 24.99 7.20
CA TYR A 192 4.88 26.21 6.38
C TYR A 192 6.22 26.96 6.40
N ASP A 193 7.15 26.64 7.31
CA ASP A 193 8.45 27.33 7.45
C ASP A 193 9.66 26.40 7.27
N GLY A 194 9.52 25.43 6.36
CA GLY A 194 10.58 24.51 5.97
C GLY A 194 11.86 25.21 5.50
N LYS A 195 12.97 24.50 5.63
CA LYS A 195 14.31 24.97 5.25
C LYS A 195 14.93 24.02 4.24
N ILE A 196 15.49 24.57 3.19
CA ILE A 196 16.18 23.85 2.13
C ILE A 196 17.64 24.32 2.07
N SER A 197 18.57 23.40 1.84
CA SER A 197 19.97 23.75 1.61
C SER A 197 20.19 24.37 0.23
N GLU A 198 21.34 25.00 0.02
CA GLU A 198 21.75 25.50 -1.31
C GLU A 198 21.74 24.37 -2.35
N ASP A 199 22.40 23.24 -2.03
CA ASP A 199 22.49 22.08 -2.92
C ASP A 199 21.11 21.49 -3.26
N GLU A 200 20.21 21.41 -2.28
CA GLU A 200 18.85 20.92 -2.47
C GLU A 200 18.03 21.87 -3.36
N ALA A 201 18.16 23.19 -3.17
CA ALA A 201 17.50 24.21 -3.97
C ALA A 201 17.98 24.18 -5.44
N ILE A 202 19.31 24.12 -5.63
CA ILE A 202 19.94 23.97 -6.95
C ILE A 202 19.49 22.68 -7.61
N LYS A 203 19.47 21.57 -6.88
CA LYS A 203 19.05 20.27 -7.42
C LYS A 203 17.59 20.28 -7.87
N LEU A 204 16.68 20.77 -7.02
CA LEU A 204 15.25 20.87 -7.35
C LEU A 204 15.03 21.71 -8.61
N SER A 205 15.66 22.89 -8.67
CA SER A 205 15.60 23.76 -9.84
C SER A 205 16.12 23.05 -11.09
N ASN A 206 17.29 22.43 -11.03
CA ASN A 206 17.90 21.72 -12.15
C ASN A 206 17.04 20.57 -12.67
N VAL A 207 16.41 19.78 -11.79
CA VAL A 207 15.48 18.71 -12.19
C VAL A 207 14.33 19.27 -13.01
N ILE A 208 13.70 20.35 -12.53
CA ILE A 208 12.55 20.96 -13.21
C ILE A 208 12.97 21.59 -14.55
N GLN A 209 14.11 22.27 -14.60
CA GLN A 209 14.63 22.86 -15.83
C GLN A 209 14.89 21.79 -16.91
N ARG A 210 15.51 20.65 -16.54
CA ARG A 210 15.75 19.54 -17.47
C ARG A 210 14.44 18.96 -18.04
N LEU A 211 13.42 18.83 -17.19
CA LEU A 211 12.08 18.41 -17.62
C LEU A 211 11.44 19.45 -18.55
N ALA A 212 11.59 20.75 -18.27
CA ALA A 212 11.04 21.85 -19.08
C ALA A 212 11.70 21.96 -20.45
N GLU A 213 13.02 21.81 -20.54
CA GLU A 213 13.76 21.78 -21.81
C GLU A 213 13.39 20.56 -22.66
N GLY A 214 13.11 19.43 -21.98
CA GLY A 214 12.71 18.16 -22.58
C GLY A 214 13.76 17.53 -23.48
N THR A 215 15.02 17.96 -23.42
CA THR A 215 16.15 17.32 -24.11
C THR A 215 16.33 15.87 -23.66
N GLU A 216 15.85 15.56 -22.46
CA GLU A 216 15.78 14.24 -21.85
C GLU A 216 14.31 13.86 -21.60
N THR A 217 14.02 12.56 -21.57
CA THR A 217 12.72 12.06 -21.12
C THR A 217 12.62 12.13 -19.60
N PHE A 218 11.39 12.13 -19.05
CA PHE A 218 11.17 12.07 -17.60
C PHE A 218 11.97 10.93 -16.95
N GLY A 219 11.96 9.74 -17.58
CA GLY A 219 12.70 8.59 -17.06
C GLY A 219 14.22 8.76 -17.06
N GLN A 220 14.77 9.48 -18.05
CA GLN A 220 16.21 9.80 -18.09
C GLN A 220 16.59 10.78 -16.99
N VAL A 221 15.76 11.81 -16.73
CA VAL A 221 15.98 12.74 -15.61
C VAL A 221 15.87 11.99 -14.29
N ALA A 222 14.85 11.14 -14.12
CA ALA A 222 14.66 10.32 -12.93
C ALA A 222 15.88 9.44 -12.61
N GLN A 223 16.38 8.71 -13.62
CA GLN A 223 17.53 7.83 -13.47
C GLN A 223 18.80 8.57 -13.02
N GLN A 224 18.96 9.83 -13.41
CA GLN A 224 20.17 10.59 -13.15
C GLN A 224 20.08 11.48 -11.91
N ALA A 225 18.89 11.89 -11.48
CA ALA A 225 18.73 12.93 -10.47
C ALA A 225 17.80 12.58 -9.29
N SER A 226 17.00 11.51 -9.36
CA SER A 226 16.12 11.14 -8.25
C SER A 226 16.93 10.66 -7.03
N ASP A 227 16.55 11.10 -5.84
CA ASP A 227 17.07 10.65 -4.55
C ASP A 227 16.45 9.34 -4.06
N ASP A 228 15.39 8.88 -4.72
CA ASP A 228 14.92 7.51 -4.58
C ASP A 228 15.68 6.62 -5.55
N THR A 229 16.75 6.00 -5.05
CA THR A 229 17.62 5.13 -5.84
C THR A 229 16.90 3.90 -6.38
N GLY A 230 15.83 3.44 -5.70
CA GLY A 230 15.05 2.28 -6.10
C GLY A 230 14.26 2.55 -7.38
N SER A 231 13.50 3.64 -7.40
CA SER A 231 12.75 4.07 -8.58
C SER A 231 13.67 4.65 -9.67
N ALA A 232 14.76 5.34 -9.30
CA ALA A 232 15.74 5.89 -10.26
C ALA A 232 16.30 4.80 -11.19
N ALA A 233 16.69 3.64 -10.62
CA ALA A 233 17.17 2.50 -11.40
C ALA A 233 16.12 1.96 -12.39
N LYS A 234 14.84 2.25 -12.15
CA LYS A 234 13.68 1.86 -12.96
C LYS A 234 13.08 3.03 -13.74
N TYR A 235 13.89 4.04 -14.10
CA TYR A 235 13.45 5.22 -14.86
C TYR A 235 12.30 6.00 -14.18
N GLY A 236 12.35 6.06 -12.85
CA GLY A 236 11.36 6.72 -11.99
C GLY A 236 10.15 5.86 -11.69
N SER A 237 10.00 4.65 -12.26
CA SER A 237 8.85 3.78 -11.97
C SER A 237 8.85 3.33 -10.51
N VAL A 238 7.71 3.57 -9.84
CA VAL A 238 7.44 3.07 -8.49
C VAL A 238 6.65 1.76 -8.52
N GLY A 239 6.48 1.16 -9.69
CA GLY A 239 5.67 -0.03 -9.91
C GLY A 239 4.18 0.30 -10.07
N ILE A 240 3.35 -0.68 -9.72
CA ILE A 240 1.90 -0.54 -9.68
C ILE A 240 1.48 0.07 -8.33
N MET A 241 0.65 1.10 -8.38
CA MET A 241 0.04 1.71 -7.20
C MET A 241 -1.46 1.46 -7.24
N ASP A 242 -1.97 0.79 -6.22
CA ASP A 242 -3.39 0.51 -6.03
C ASP A 242 -3.88 1.11 -4.69
N GLN A 243 -5.10 0.75 -4.28
CA GLN A 243 -5.68 1.22 -3.02
C GLN A 243 -4.91 0.75 -1.78
N ASP A 244 -4.30 -0.44 -1.83
CA ASP A 244 -3.59 -1.05 -0.69
C ASP A 244 -2.13 -0.62 -0.59
N THR A 245 -1.60 -0.01 -1.66
CA THR A 245 -0.21 0.43 -1.72
C THR A 245 0.10 1.43 -0.60
N GLY A 246 1.10 1.09 0.21
CA GLY A 246 1.54 1.84 1.41
C GLY A 246 2.41 3.07 1.11
N PHE A 247 1.97 3.94 0.21
CA PHE A 247 2.63 5.22 -0.06
C PHE A 247 2.15 6.32 0.90
N VAL A 248 2.95 7.38 1.02
CA VAL A 248 2.57 8.60 1.75
C VAL A 248 1.32 9.23 1.14
N ASN A 249 0.45 9.78 1.99
CA ASN A 249 -0.88 10.22 1.58
C ASN A 249 -0.83 11.33 0.53
N GLU A 250 0.10 12.29 0.65
CA GLU A 250 0.26 13.37 -0.34
C GLU A 250 0.54 12.84 -1.74
N PHE A 251 1.24 11.70 -1.84
CA PHE A 251 1.52 11.03 -3.10
C PHE A 251 0.30 10.27 -3.61
N LYS A 252 -0.22 9.30 -2.83
CA LYS A 252 -1.30 8.41 -3.26
C LYS A 252 -2.63 9.14 -3.41
N LEU A 253 -3.05 9.84 -2.35
CA LEU A 253 -4.35 10.52 -2.31
C LEU A 253 -4.35 11.78 -3.15
N GLY A 254 -3.20 12.44 -3.32
CA GLY A 254 -3.03 13.51 -4.31
C GLY A 254 -3.33 12.99 -5.73
N ILE A 255 -2.72 11.87 -6.14
CA ILE A 255 -3.01 11.26 -7.46
C ILE A 255 -4.49 10.89 -7.59
N PHE A 256 -5.08 10.27 -6.57
CA PHE A 256 -6.51 9.92 -6.57
C PHE A 256 -7.41 11.17 -6.69
N ALA A 257 -7.10 12.25 -5.99
CA ALA A 257 -7.84 13.51 -6.09
C ALA A 257 -7.71 14.16 -7.48
N TYR A 258 -6.50 14.16 -8.05
CA TYR A 258 -6.27 14.64 -9.41
C TYR A 258 -7.15 13.88 -10.41
N ASP A 259 -7.11 12.55 -10.37
CA ASP A 259 -7.84 11.75 -11.32
C ASP A 259 -9.35 11.90 -11.10
N ALA A 260 -9.82 11.79 -9.86
CA ALA A 260 -11.25 11.90 -9.53
C ALA A 260 -11.89 13.23 -9.95
N PHE A 261 -11.18 14.36 -9.82
CA PHE A 261 -11.82 15.68 -9.91
C PHE A 261 -11.24 16.63 -10.96
N LEU A 262 -9.96 16.48 -11.30
CA LEU A 262 -9.23 17.46 -12.11
C LEU A 262 -8.89 16.94 -13.51
N ASN A 263 -8.79 15.63 -13.67
CA ASN A 263 -8.34 15.03 -14.91
C ASN A 263 -9.46 14.91 -15.94
N THR A 264 -9.31 15.65 -17.04
CA THR A 264 -10.27 15.65 -18.15
C THR A 264 -10.13 14.46 -19.10
N LYS A 265 -9.10 13.61 -18.94
CA LYS A 265 -8.95 12.36 -19.70
C LYS A 265 -9.82 11.23 -19.16
N ASN A 266 -10.42 11.42 -17.99
CA ASN A 266 -11.22 10.39 -17.37
C ASN A 266 -12.48 10.11 -18.17
N THR A 267 -12.64 8.85 -18.54
CA THR A 267 -13.77 8.35 -19.33
C THR A 267 -14.89 7.78 -18.45
N VAL A 268 -14.63 7.67 -17.14
CA VAL A 268 -15.54 7.11 -16.13
C VAL A 268 -16.09 8.24 -15.27
N THR A 269 -17.41 8.36 -15.20
CA THR A 269 -18.10 9.45 -14.47
C THR A 269 -18.04 9.30 -12.94
N ASP A 270 -17.82 8.06 -12.46
CA ASP A 270 -17.90 7.70 -11.05
C ASP A 270 -16.51 7.28 -10.50
N SER A 271 -15.43 7.87 -11.04
CA SER A 271 -14.05 7.58 -10.63
C SER A 271 -13.81 7.78 -9.14
N ALA A 272 -14.41 8.83 -8.54
CA ALA A 272 -14.33 9.08 -7.10
C ALA A 272 -14.90 7.93 -6.26
N THR A 273 -16.02 7.34 -6.70
CA THR A 273 -16.62 6.17 -6.03
C THR A 273 -15.75 4.94 -6.20
N LYS A 274 -15.21 4.71 -7.41
CA LYS A 274 -14.30 3.57 -7.65
C LYS A 274 -13.00 3.64 -6.86
N LEU A 275 -12.51 4.85 -6.58
CA LEU A 275 -11.36 5.10 -5.71
C LEU A 275 -11.70 5.05 -4.21
N ASN A 276 -12.94 4.68 -3.86
CA ASN A 276 -13.43 4.66 -2.51
C ASN A 276 -13.24 6.01 -1.78
N ILE A 277 -13.32 7.15 -2.49
CA ILE A 277 -13.18 8.46 -1.85
C ILE A 277 -14.37 8.66 -0.89
N PRO A 278 -14.15 8.85 0.43
CA PRO A 278 -15.24 8.89 1.40
C PRO A 278 -16.27 9.96 1.06
N SER A 279 -17.55 9.66 1.27
CA SER A 279 -18.64 10.59 0.94
C SER A 279 -18.49 11.95 1.63
N LYS A 280 -17.86 12.01 2.83
CA LYS A 280 -17.54 13.27 3.52
C LYS A 280 -16.57 14.18 2.75
N VAL A 281 -15.70 13.60 1.91
CA VAL A 281 -14.82 14.34 0.98
C VAL A 281 -15.61 14.84 -0.23
N LEU A 282 -16.64 14.10 -0.63
CA LEU A 282 -17.48 14.39 -1.80
C LEU A 282 -18.65 15.35 -1.50
N ASP A 283 -19.05 15.46 -0.23
CA ASP A 283 -20.23 16.21 0.20
C ASP A 283 -19.91 17.68 0.44
N GLU A 284 -20.27 18.52 -0.54
CA GLU A 284 -20.21 19.99 -0.48
C GLU A 284 -21.10 20.58 0.64
N THR A 285 -22.00 19.79 1.24
CA THR A 285 -23.07 20.27 2.13
C THR A 285 -22.98 19.81 3.58
N ASN A 286 -22.00 18.98 3.97
CA ASN A 286 -21.94 18.46 5.33
C ASN A 286 -21.40 19.51 6.33
N ASP A 287 -22.33 20.33 6.81
CA ASP A 287 -22.23 21.39 7.82
C ASP A 287 -21.63 20.95 9.18
N ALA A 288 -21.46 19.64 9.41
CA ALA A 288 -21.11 19.07 10.72
C ALA A 288 -19.63 19.26 11.12
N ASP A 289 -18.70 19.29 10.16
CA ASP A 289 -17.26 19.46 10.42
C ASP A 289 -16.76 20.90 10.30
N LYS A 290 -17.67 21.87 10.05
CA LYS A 290 -17.35 23.31 10.11
C LYS A 290 -16.89 23.79 11.50
N ASN A 291 -16.94 22.92 12.51
CA ASN A 291 -16.59 23.19 13.90
C ASN A 291 -15.40 22.35 14.43
N ALA A 292 -14.58 21.75 13.58
CA ALA A 292 -13.30 21.19 14.03
C ALA A 292 -12.38 22.35 14.49
N THR A 293 -12.32 22.55 15.80
CA THR A 293 -11.56 23.65 16.41
C THR A 293 -10.08 23.27 16.43
N LEU A 294 -9.30 23.75 15.47
CA LEU A 294 -7.83 23.68 15.49
C LEU A 294 -7.29 25.10 15.74
N GLY A 295 -6.89 25.38 16.99
CA GLY A 295 -6.18 26.63 17.33
C GLY A 295 -7.05 27.89 17.50
N GLY A 296 -8.38 27.79 17.56
CA GLY A 296 -9.27 28.93 17.86
C GLY A 296 -9.64 29.82 16.67
N VAL A 297 -9.32 29.40 15.44
CA VAL A 297 -9.82 30.03 14.22
C VAL A 297 -10.87 29.10 13.60
N MET A 298 -12.15 29.50 13.69
CA MET A 298 -13.24 28.86 12.97
C MET A 298 -13.21 29.31 11.51
N SER A 299 -13.04 28.39 10.58
CA SER A 299 -13.44 28.60 9.19
C SER A 299 -14.09 27.32 8.67
N ALA A 300 -15.24 27.47 8.03
CA ALA A 300 -15.92 26.41 7.32
C ALA A 300 -15.09 26.04 6.09
N TYR A 301 -14.21 25.05 6.20
CA TYR A 301 -13.44 24.57 5.04
C TYR A 301 -14.25 23.54 4.25
N ASP A 302 -14.55 23.85 2.99
CA ASP A 302 -15.05 22.91 2.00
C ASP A 302 -13.95 21.85 1.72
N VAL A 303 -14.25 20.59 2.03
CA VAL A 303 -13.30 19.49 1.88
C VAL A 303 -12.96 19.26 0.41
N LYS A 304 -13.94 19.40 -0.48
CA LYS A 304 -13.75 19.24 -1.91
C LYS A 304 -12.88 20.35 -2.48
N GLU A 305 -13.11 21.60 -2.08
CA GLU A 305 -12.23 22.73 -2.43
C GLU A 305 -10.79 22.48 -1.95
N THR A 306 -10.63 21.98 -0.71
CA THR A 306 -9.30 21.67 -0.14
C THR A 306 -8.51 20.69 -1.01
N VAL A 307 -9.15 19.58 -1.44
CA VAL A 307 -8.45 18.52 -2.22
C VAL A 307 -8.37 18.81 -3.72
N THR A 308 -9.17 19.75 -4.23
CA THR A 308 -9.15 20.17 -5.64
C THR A 308 -8.37 21.45 -5.89
N SER A 309 -7.97 22.16 -4.83
CA SER A 309 -7.05 23.28 -4.92
C SER A 309 -5.70 22.80 -5.46
N VAL A 310 -5.26 23.40 -6.56
CA VAL A 310 -3.96 23.13 -7.17
C VAL A 310 -3.11 24.37 -7.05
N ASN A 311 -2.03 24.28 -6.29
CA ASN A 311 -1.04 25.35 -6.20
C ASN A 311 -0.25 25.47 -7.52
N GLN A 312 -0.01 26.69 -7.98
CA GLN A 312 0.67 26.93 -9.25
C GLN A 312 2.06 27.50 -9.00
N ILE A 313 3.07 26.81 -9.52
CA ILE A 313 4.48 27.18 -9.41
C ILE A 313 4.90 27.86 -10.71
N PRO A 314 5.05 29.20 -10.77
CA PRO A 314 5.54 29.86 -11.97
C PRO A 314 6.94 29.38 -12.31
N TYR A 315 7.21 29.11 -13.58
CA TYR A 315 8.54 28.66 -14.01
C TYR A 315 9.64 29.66 -13.62
N GLN A 316 9.35 30.96 -13.60
CA GLN A 316 10.29 31.95 -13.07
C GLN A 316 10.74 31.64 -11.63
N LYS A 317 9.87 31.09 -10.78
CA LYS A 317 10.19 30.76 -9.38
C LYS A 317 11.10 29.54 -9.24
N VAL A 318 11.12 28.67 -10.24
CA VAL A 318 12.12 27.62 -10.38
C VAL A 318 13.50 28.26 -10.63
N LEU A 319 13.59 29.19 -11.58
CA LEU A 319 14.85 29.90 -11.89
C LEU A 319 15.34 30.76 -10.73
N ASP A 320 14.41 31.46 -10.06
CA ASP A 320 14.71 32.27 -8.87
C ASP A 320 15.29 31.38 -7.75
N LEU A 321 14.76 30.15 -7.57
CA LEU A 321 15.23 29.24 -6.53
C LEU A 321 16.73 28.90 -6.66
N GLU A 322 17.22 28.67 -7.89
CA GLU A 322 18.64 28.49 -8.17
C GLU A 322 19.43 29.80 -8.03
N THR A 323 18.92 30.89 -8.61
CA THR A 323 19.58 32.21 -8.60
C THR A 323 19.86 32.70 -7.18
N TYR A 324 18.99 32.36 -6.23
CA TYR A 324 19.07 32.78 -4.84
C TYR A 324 19.46 31.65 -3.86
N ALA A 325 19.93 30.50 -4.36
CA ALA A 325 20.25 29.35 -3.53
C ALA A 325 21.39 29.64 -2.53
N ASP A 326 22.45 30.30 -2.97
CA ASP A 326 23.65 30.63 -2.17
C ASP A 326 23.49 31.89 -1.29
N LYS A 327 22.31 32.51 -1.32
CA LYS A 327 22.07 33.78 -0.62
C LYS A 327 21.59 33.52 0.80
N ASP A 328 22.43 33.87 1.77
CA ASP A 328 22.14 33.85 3.20
C ASP A 328 21.81 35.25 3.77
N ASP A 329 21.81 36.27 2.92
CA ASP A 329 21.35 37.62 3.25
C ASP A 329 19.87 37.76 2.88
N THR A 330 19.07 38.42 3.72
CA THR A 330 17.64 38.66 3.43
C THR A 330 17.47 39.40 2.09
N ILE A 331 16.41 39.09 1.35
CA ILE A 331 15.90 39.98 0.29
C ILE A 331 15.60 41.34 0.98
N ASP A 332 16.40 42.36 0.68
CA ASP A 332 16.31 43.74 1.20
C ASP A 332 16.51 44.00 2.71
N ASN A 333 17.65 43.58 3.30
CA ASN A 333 18.11 44.10 4.61
C ASN A 333 17.07 44.11 5.75
N VAL A 334 16.12 43.15 5.78
CA VAL A 334 15.12 43.07 6.84
C VAL A 334 15.74 42.39 8.05
N ILE A 335 16.31 43.19 8.95
CA ILE A 335 16.80 42.74 10.26
C ILE A 335 15.58 42.41 11.13
N TYR A 336 15.36 41.11 11.40
CA TYR A 336 14.48 40.69 12.48
C TYR A 336 15.19 40.88 13.82
N VAL A 337 14.63 41.72 14.72
CA VAL A 337 15.03 41.79 16.13
C VAL A 337 13.91 41.17 16.96
N PRO A 338 14.06 39.93 17.47
CA PRO A 338 13.10 39.42 18.44
C PRO A 338 13.36 40.08 19.79
N ASN A 339 12.28 40.60 20.37
CA ASN A 339 12.15 41.15 21.72
C ASN A 339 12.78 42.52 22.02
N GLU A 340 11.87 43.43 22.37
CA GLU A 340 12.13 44.60 23.20
C GLU A 340 12.77 44.19 24.53
N THR A 341 14.10 44.09 24.57
CA THR A 341 14.97 44.34 25.75
C THR A 341 16.47 44.21 25.39
N ALA A 342 16.88 44.48 24.15
CA ALA A 342 18.30 44.62 23.83
C ALA A 342 18.84 45.95 24.38
N TYR A 343 19.48 45.89 25.55
CA TYR A 343 20.39 46.93 26.01
C TYR A 343 21.39 47.24 24.90
N ALA A 344 21.51 48.53 24.54
CA ALA A 344 22.50 49.03 23.60
C ALA A 344 23.90 48.57 24.03
N GLY A 345 24.49 47.63 23.29
CA GLY A 345 25.85 47.17 23.62
C GLY A 345 26.37 45.93 22.90
N ASN A 346 25.53 45.05 22.35
CA ASN A 346 25.98 43.90 21.54
C ASN A 346 24.91 43.53 20.51
N VAL A 347 24.99 44.11 19.31
CA VAL A 347 24.14 43.70 18.18
C VAL A 347 24.90 42.64 17.39
N GLY A 348 24.80 41.38 17.81
CA GLY A 348 25.08 40.24 16.95
C GLY A 348 23.80 39.89 16.21
N THR A 349 23.63 40.39 14.98
CA THR A 349 22.49 40.05 14.12
C THR A 349 22.72 38.70 13.49
N THR A 350 22.15 37.64 14.06
CA THR A 350 22.00 36.36 13.36
C THR A 350 20.68 36.40 12.60
N ILE A 351 20.74 36.44 11.26
CA ILE A 351 19.56 36.31 10.41
C ILE A 351 18.97 34.91 10.64
N ASN A 352 17.67 34.82 10.89
CA ASN A 352 17.01 33.53 10.99
C ASN A 352 16.93 32.91 9.58
N GLU A 353 17.48 31.71 9.43
CA GLU A 353 17.55 30.98 8.15
C GLU A 353 16.19 30.86 7.45
N SER A 354 15.07 30.84 8.18
CA SER A 354 13.73 30.82 7.59
C SER A 354 13.43 32.02 6.67
N TYR A 355 14.23 33.11 6.76
CA TYR A 355 14.13 34.30 5.90
C TYR A 355 15.19 34.35 4.79
N TYR A 356 16.02 33.32 4.64
CA TYR A 356 16.88 33.24 3.48
C TYR A 356 16.01 33.22 2.20
N PRO A 357 16.39 33.96 1.15
CA PRO A 357 15.66 34.01 -0.11
C PRO A 357 15.18 32.63 -0.62
N ARG A 358 16.06 31.62 -0.60
CA ARG A 358 15.72 30.24 -0.97
C ARG A 358 14.59 29.63 -0.13
N ASN A 359 14.56 29.91 1.17
CA ASN A 359 13.57 29.37 2.09
C ASN A 359 12.23 30.09 1.95
N ILE A 360 12.23 31.38 1.63
CA ILE A 360 11.01 32.11 1.28
C ILE A 360 10.41 31.55 -0.02
N LEU A 361 11.24 31.37 -1.05
CA LEU A 361 10.80 30.78 -2.33
C LEU A 361 10.31 29.35 -2.15
N PHE A 362 11.06 28.52 -1.43
CA PHE A 362 10.67 27.15 -1.10
C PHE A 362 9.32 27.11 -0.40
N ASN A 363 9.13 27.89 0.67
CA ASN A 363 7.90 27.85 1.45
C ASN A 363 6.67 28.38 0.71
N ASN A 364 6.84 29.34 -0.19
CA ASN A 364 5.74 29.92 -0.94
C ASN A 364 5.28 29.07 -2.12
N TYR A 365 6.16 28.22 -2.69
CA TYR A 365 5.88 27.53 -3.94
C TYR A 365 6.07 26.02 -3.91
N PHE A 366 6.99 25.49 -3.12
CA PHE A 366 7.38 24.08 -3.14
C PHE A 366 7.04 23.33 -1.85
N ASN A 367 6.94 24.02 -0.71
CA ASN A 367 6.48 23.45 0.54
C ASN A 367 4.94 23.38 0.57
N ASP A 368 4.37 22.59 -0.34
CA ASP A 368 2.94 22.34 -0.41
C ASP A 368 2.67 20.85 -0.29
N HIS A 369 1.88 20.45 0.71
CA HIS A 369 1.48 19.05 0.89
C HIS A 369 0.28 18.68 0.01
N GLY A 370 -0.39 19.68 -0.57
CA GLY A 370 -1.38 19.52 -1.61
C GLY A 370 -0.74 19.32 -2.98
N LEU A 371 -1.59 19.19 -3.99
CA LEU A 371 -1.12 19.13 -5.36
C LEU A 371 -0.67 20.49 -5.87
N SER A 372 0.46 20.50 -6.55
CA SER A 372 0.99 21.63 -7.28
C SER A 372 1.26 21.27 -8.73
N VAL A 373 1.29 22.27 -9.61
CA VAL A 373 1.76 22.14 -10.99
C VAL A 373 2.73 23.26 -11.34
N ILE A 374 3.68 22.97 -12.23
CA ILE A 374 4.60 23.99 -12.75
C ILE A 374 3.97 24.61 -14.00
N ILE A 375 3.86 25.94 -14.02
CA ILE A 375 3.22 26.69 -15.10
C ILE A 375 4.24 27.53 -15.87
N ASN A 376 4.07 27.64 -17.19
CA ASN A 376 4.83 28.59 -17.99
C ASN A 376 4.17 29.97 -17.88
N ASP A 377 4.75 30.82 -17.04
CA ASP A 377 4.34 32.20 -16.83
C ASP A 377 4.85 33.18 -17.91
N GLY A 378 5.47 32.66 -18.96
CA GLY A 378 6.13 33.42 -20.02
C GLY A 378 7.65 33.47 -19.88
N SER A 379 8.20 32.97 -18.77
CA SER A 379 9.63 32.95 -18.52
C SER A 379 10.37 31.81 -19.23
N PHE A 380 9.68 30.72 -19.58
CA PHE A 380 10.29 29.68 -20.40
C PHE A 380 10.24 30.06 -21.88
N THR A 381 11.41 30.19 -22.51
CA THR A 381 11.57 30.62 -23.92
C THR A 381 12.08 29.51 -24.84
N GLY A 382 12.22 28.28 -24.32
CA GLY A 382 12.63 27.11 -25.08
C GLY A 382 11.51 26.49 -25.92
N SER A 383 11.69 25.23 -26.33
CA SER A 383 10.66 24.47 -27.06
C SER A 383 9.46 24.15 -26.16
N ASP A 384 8.26 24.48 -26.63
CA ASP A 384 6.97 24.28 -25.94
C ASP A 384 6.49 22.81 -25.90
N LYS A 385 7.30 21.84 -26.34
CA LYS A 385 6.89 20.43 -26.47
C LYS A 385 6.38 19.78 -25.17
N ASN A 386 6.91 20.23 -24.03
CA ASN A 386 6.56 19.74 -22.69
C ASN A 386 5.63 20.71 -21.94
N TRP A 387 4.98 21.65 -22.64
CA TRP A 387 4.09 22.63 -22.03
C TRP A 387 2.72 22.54 -22.68
N LYS A 388 1.69 22.13 -21.93
CA LYS A 388 0.34 21.86 -22.46
C LYS A 388 -0.76 22.49 -21.63
N SER A 389 -1.89 22.79 -22.26
CA SER A 389 -3.01 23.41 -21.57
C SER A 389 -3.82 22.37 -20.78
N PHE A 390 -4.05 22.66 -19.50
CA PHE A 390 -4.96 21.93 -18.63
C PHE A 390 -5.83 22.95 -17.87
N PRO A 391 -6.98 23.37 -18.44
CA PRO A 391 -7.78 24.45 -17.88
C PRO A 391 -8.26 24.21 -16.44
N GLN A 392 -8.36 22.95 -16.00
CA GLN A 392 -8.71 22.59 -14.63
C GLN A 392 -7.55 22.76 -13.63
N LEU A 393 -6.32 22.89 -14.11
CA LEU A 393 -5.12 23.06 -13.29
C LEU A 393 -4.60 24.51 -13.35
N SER A 394 -4.62 25.12 -14.53
CA SER A 394 -4.17 26.50 -14.74
C SER A 394 -4.72 27.08 -16.05
N ASP A 395 -4.85 28.40 -16.10
CA ASP A 395 -5.09 29.16 -17.33
C ASP A 395 -3.85 29.25 -18.22
N LYS A 396 -2.68 28.90 -17.68
CA LYS A 396 -1.39 28.87 -18.39
C LYS A 396 -0.97 27.44 -18.74
N PRO A 397 -0.05 27.26 -19.71
CA PRO A 397 0.51 25.95 -20.02
C PRO A 397 1.21 25.33 -18.81
N VAL A 398 0.92 24.06 -18.54
CA VAL A 398 1.49 23.25 -17.46
C VAL A 398 2.61 22.36 -18.00
N LEU A 399 3.65 22.14 -17.20
CA LEU A 399 4.74 21.23 -17.51
C LEU A 399 4.24 19.77 -17.58
N THR A 400 4.64 19.05 -18.62
CA THR A 400 4.15 17.69 -18.91
C THR A 400 5.28 16.69 -19.19
N ASP A 401 5.01 15.43 -18.86
CA ASP A 401 5.70 14.27 -19.40
C ASP A 401 4.83 13.66 -20.51
N GLY A 402 5.27 13.79 -21.76
CA GLY A 402 4.42 13.41 -22.89
C GLY A 402 3.11 14.19 -22.87
N GLN A 403 1.96 13.51 -22.81
CA GLN A 403 0.63 14.14 -22.74
C GLN A 403 0.09 14.31 -21.31
N ASN A 404 0.86 13.96 -20.29
CA ASN A 404 0.40 13.91 -18.90
C ASN A 404 1.03 15.04 -18.10
N PRO A 405 0.26 15.76 -17.25
CA PRO A 405 0.83 16.81 -16.42
C PRO A 405 1.78 16.21 -15.39
N ILE A 406 2.87 16.93 -15.09
CA ILE A 406 3.73 16.59 -13.97
C ILE A 406 3.12 17.21 -12.71
N LEU A 407 2.61 16.35 -11.82
CA LEU A 407 2.08 16.76 -10.53
C LEU A 407 3.23 16.91 -9.53
N VAL A 408 3.15 17.89 -8.64
CA VAL A 408 4.19 18.17 -7.65
C VAL A 408 3.57 18.16 -6.26
N ALA A 409 4.17 17.45 -5.32
CA ALA A 409 3.77 17.50 -3.92
C ALA A 409 5.00 17.37 -3.02
N ARG A 410 5.01 18.09 -1.89
CA ARG A 410 5.92 17.79 -0.79
C ARG A 410 5.30 16.69 0.06
N ALA A 411 6.08 15.67 0.36
CA ALA A 411 5.63 14.61 1.24
C ALA A 411 6.65 14.35 2.36
N GLY A 412 6.13 13.82 3.46
CA GLY A 412 6.91 13.39 4.62
C GLY A 412 6.91 14.40 5.77
N SER A 413 7.18 13.90 6.98
CA SER A 413 7.27 14.68 8.21
C SER A 413 8.38 14.12 9.12
N GLY A 414 9.01 14.98 9.93
CA GLY A 414 10.08 14.58 10.86
C GLY A 414 11.45 14.31 10.21
N ASP A 415 12.33 13.60 10.91
CA ASP A 415 13.77 13.55 10.62
C ASP A 415 14.21 12.44 9.62
N SER A 416 13.30 11.54 9.18
CA SER A 416 13.69 10.34 8.41
C SER A 416 13.30 10.35 6.93
N TYR A 417 12.30 11.12 6.51
CA TYR A 417 11.86 11.18 5.11
C TYR A 417 11.10 12.47 4.82
N GLN A 418 11.66 13.33 3.97
CA GLN A 418 11.00 14.51 3.42
C GLN A 418 11.55 14.84 2.03
N GLY A 419 10.68 15.24 1.11
CA GLY A 419 11.12 15.70 -0.19
C GLY A 419 10.00 16.17 -1.10
N ILE A 420 10.42 16.70 -2.24
CA ILE A 420 9.53 17.10 -3.34
C ILE A 420 9.43 15.94 -4.31
N HIS A 421 8.21 15.48 -4.53
CA HIS A 421 7.86 14.48 -5.52
C HIS A 421 7.36 15.17 -6.77
N LEU A 422 8.02 14.91 -7.89
CA LEU A 422 7.48 15.19 -9.22
C LEU A 422 6.91 13.88 -9.75
N MET A 423 5.61 13.83 -10.01
CA MET A 423 4.87 12.61 -10.31
C MET A 423 4.31 12.65 -11.73
N SER A 424 4.44 11.55 -12.45
CA SER A 424 3.86 11.33 -13.78
C SER A 424 3.03 10.04 -13.73
N ILE A 425 1.75 10.16 -14.04
CA ILE A 425 0.86 8.99 -14.18
C ILE A 425 1.09 8.45 -15.59
N GLU A 426 1.64 7.24 -15.70
CA GLU A 426 1.84 6.57 -16.98
C GLU A 426 0.52 5.98 -17.48
N GLN A 427 -0.19 5.28 -16.58
CA GLN A 427 -1.52 4.73 -16.84
C GLN A 427 -2.39 4.85 -15.59
N SER A 428 -3.63 5.29 -15.80
CA SER A 428 -4.69 5.28 -14.78
C SER A 428 -5.76 4.25 -15.15
N PRO A 429 -6.48 3.69 -14.17
CA PRO A 429 -7.61 2.80 -14.41
C PRO A 429 -8.77 3.51 -15.12
N PHE A 430 -8.77 4.84 -15.22
CA PHE A 430 -9.85 5.63 -15.81
C PHE A 430 -9.54 6.19 -17.20
N TRP A 431 -8.31 5.96 -17.70
CA TRP A 431 -7.87 6.43 -19.00
C TRP A 431 -8.07 5.35 -20.06
N TYR A 432 -8.78 5.70 -21.12
CA TYR A 432 -8.99 4.85 -22.27
C TYR A 432 -8.79 5.68 -23.53
N ASP A 433 -7.76 5.33 -24.32
CA ASP A 433 -7.58 5.83 -25.67
C ASP A 433 -7.61 4.65 -26.65
N GLU A 434 -8.71 4.55 -27.41
CA GLU A 434 -8.93 3.51 -28.41
C GLU A 434 -7.82 3.51 -29.49
N ALA A 435 -7.15 4.64 -29.74
CA ALA A 435 -6.12 4.77 -30.77
C ALA A 435 -4.75 4.23 -30.34
N ASP A 436 -4.43 4.23 -29.05
CA ASP A 436 -3.10 3.88 -28.53
C ASP A 436 -2.85 2.36 -28.55
N LEU A 437 -3.86 1.53 -28.26
CA LEU A 437 -3.67 0.07 -28.22
C LEU A 437 -3.87 -0.63 -29.57
N ALA A 438 -4.66 -0.05 -30.47
CA ALA A 438 -4.96 -0.62 -31.80
C ALA A 438 -3.72 -0.83 -32.69
N ASN A 439 -2.60 -0.20 -32.35
CA ASN A 439 -1.35 -0.24 -33.10
C ASN A 439 -0.23 -1.05 -32.40
N THR A 440 -0.54 -1.70 -31.28
CA THR A 440 0.43 -2.51 -30.53
C THR A 440 0.72 -3.85 -31.22
N ILE A 441 1.92 -4.38 -31.01
CA ILE A 441 2.40 -5.60 -31.69
C ILE A 441 1.71 -6.88 -31.17
N PHE A 442 1.09 -6.80 -29.99
CA PHE A 442 0.48 -7.95 -29.32
C PHE A 442 -1.06 -7.91 -29.28
N ALA A 443 -1.69 -6.75 -29.47
CA ALA A 443 -3.14 -6.69 -29.59
C ALA A 443 -3.60 -7.33 -30.91
N THR A 444 -4.25 -8.48 -30.83
CA THR A 444 -4.88 -9.11 -32.01
C THR A 444 -6.06 -8.29 -32.53
N LYS A 445 -6.65 -7.44 -31.67
CA LYS A 445 -7.74 -6.50 -31.93
C LYS A 445 -7.62 -5.29 -31.00
N ALA A 446 -8.11 -4.13 -31.44
CA ALA A 446 -8.25 -2.96 -30.57
C ALA A 446 -9.23 -3.27 -29.42
N PRO A 447 -8.94 -2.86 -28.17
CA PRO A 447 -9.83 -3.04 -27.03
C PRO A 447 -11.12 -2.25 -27.25
N LYS A 448 -12.27 -2.84 -26.93
CA LYS A 448 -13.60 -2.24 -27.17
C LYS A 448 -14.08 -1.34 -26.04
N ASP A 449 -13.53 -1.52 -24.85
CA ASP A 449 -13.87 -0.78 -23.66
C ASP A 449 -12.66 -0.68 -22.72
N GLN A 450 -12.85 0.05 -21.62
CA GLN A 450 -11.84 0.25 -20.60
C GLN A 450 -11.40 -1.05 -19.91
N ALA A 451 -12.31 -1.99 -19.68
CA ALA A 451 -11.97 -3.23 -18.99
C ALA A 451 -11.03 -4.09 -19.86
N GLU A 452 -11.34 -4.23 -21.15
CA GLU A 452 -10.48 -4.92 -22.12
C GLU A 452 -9.14 -4.17 -22.30
N PHE A 453 -9.14 -2.84 -22.23
CA PHE A 453 -7.89 -2.07 -22.27
C PHE A 453 -6.99 -2.37 -21.06
N LEU A 454 -7.53 -2.32 -19.84
CA LEU A 454 -6.74 -2.56 -18.62
C LEU A 454 -6.27 -4.01 -18.53
N ASP A 455 -7.11 -4.96 -18.93
CA ASP A 455 -6.73 -6.36 -19.04
C ASP A 455 -5.52 -6.53 -19.97
N ASN A 456 -5.52 -5.89 -21.15
CA ASN A 456 -4.37 -5.92 -22.04
C ASN A 456 -3.15 -5.21 -21.45
N TYR A 457 -3.33 -4.02 -20.85
CA TYR A 457 -2.24 -3.22 -20.28
C TYR A 457 -1.47 -3.99 -19.18
N TYR A 458 -2.22 -4.65 -18.28
CA TYR A 458 -1.70 -5.48 -17.18
C TYR A 458 -1.63 -6.96 -17.57
N SER A 459 -1.38 -7.28 -18.84
CA SER A 459 -1.10 -8.65 -19.26
C SER A 459 0.26 -9.13 -18.71
N THR A 460 0.30 -10.37 -18.24
CA THR A 460 1.50 -11.11 -17.78
C THR A 460 2.31 -11.69 -18.95
N GLU A 461 1.83 -11.59 -20.20
CA GLU A 461 2.51 -12.17 -21.36
C GLU A 461 3.82 -11.45 -21.69
N ILE A 462 4.94 -12.16 -21.51
CA ILE A 462 6.27 -11.65 -21.83
C ILE A 462 6.65 -11.87 -23.31
N PRO A 463 7.37 -10.92 -23.96
CA PRO A 463 7.84 -11.09 -25.33
C PRO A 463 8.66 -12.37 -25.53
N ALA A 464 8.36 -13.15 -26.56
CA ALA A 464 8.95 -14.49 -26.80
C ALA A 464 10.48 -14.51 -26.91
N THR A 465 11.10 -13.41 -27.36
CA THR A 465 12.56 -13.27 -27.43
C THR A 465 12.98 -11.91 -26.89
N SER A 466 14.22 -11.83 -26.38
CA SER A 466 14.85 -10.55 -26.00
C SER A 466 15.07 -9.59 -27.18
N SER A 467 14.89 -10.08 -28.41
CA SER A 467 14.99 -9.32 -29.65
C SER A 467 13.64 -8.87 -30.23
N ALA A 468 12.53 -9.20 -29.58
CA ALA A 468 11.21 -8.74 -30.00
C ALA A 468 11.18 -7.22 -30.06
N ASP A 469 10.64 -6.67 -31.15
CA ASP A 469 10.37 -5.24 -31.23
C ASP A 469 9.16 -4.94 -30.34
N VAL A 470 9.40 -4.25 -29.24
CA VAL A 470 8.39 -3.82 -28.28
C VAL A 470 8.18 -2.31 -28.33
N SER A 471 8.71 -1.63 -29.35
CA SER A 471 8.65 -0.15 -29.46
C SER A 471 7.22 0.40 -29.59
N LYS A 472 6.27 -0.44 -29.96
CA LYS A 472 4.83 -0.15 -30.01
C LYS A 472 4.04 -0.89 -28.95
N ASP A 473 4.69 -1.59 -28.03
CA ASP A 473 4.02 -2.33 -26.98
C ASP A 473 3.83 -1.43 -25.77
N HIS A 474 2.59 -1.05 -25.53
CA HIS A 474 2.20 -0.08 -24.50
C HIS A 474 1.82 -0.73 -23.16
N ARG A 475 2.08 -2.02 -22.98
CA ARG A 475 1.77 -2.75 -21.74
C ARG A 475 2.75 -2.44 -20.62
N TYR A 476 2.34 -2.65 -19.37
CA TYR A 476 3.19 -2.48 -18.18
C TYR A 476 4.49 -3.27 -18.29
N VAL A 477 4.39 -4.55 -18.67
CA VAL A 477 5.54 -5.47 -18.80
C VAL A 477 6.63 -4.92 -19.73
N THR A 478 6.28 -4.19 -20.79
CA THR A 478 7.21 -3.64 -21.79
C THR A 478 7.47 -2.14 -21.66
N PHE A 479 6.88 -1.47 -20.66
CA PHE A 479 6.89 0.00 -20.48
C PHE A 479 8.24 0.67 -20.78
N VAL A 480 9.34 0.06 -20.32
CA VAL A 480 10.68 0.38 -20.81
C VAL A 480 11.26 -0.84 -21.47
N LYS A 481 11.70 -0.70 -22.74
CA LYS A 481 12.43 -1.72 -23.46
C LYS A 481 13.67 -2.11 -22.65
N SER A 482 13.71 -3.37 -22.22
CA SER A 482 14.75 -3.96 -21.41
C SER A 482 15.07 -5.37 -21.92
N ASN A 483 15.64 -6.20 -21.05
CA ASN A 483 15.84 -7.61 -21.27
C ASN A 483 14.64 -8.44 -20.78
N ARG A 484 14.68 -9.75 -21.07
CA ARG A 484 13.61 -10.68 -20.71
C ARG A 484 13.42 -10.83 -19.20
N ASP A 485 14.50 -10.74 -18.42
CA ASP A 485 14.44 -10.86 -16.96
C ASP A 485 13.62 -9.71 -16.37
N THR A 486 13.86 -8.47 -16.79
CA THR A 486 13.04 -7.31 -16.37
C THR A 486 11.57 -7.44 -16.78
N TYR A 487 11.27 -8.06 -17.92
CA TYR A 487 9.89 -8.32 -18.31
C TYR A 487 9.25 -9.40 -17.42
N SER A 488 10.02 -10.42 -17.05
CA SER A 488 9.59 -11.46 -16.10
C SER A 488 9.31 -10.85 -14.73
N ASP A 489 10.21 -10.00 -14.21
CA ASP A 489 10.04 -9.34 -12.91
C ASP A 489 8.73 -8.53 -12.85
N ARG A 490 8.37 -7.84 -13.95
CA ARG A 490 7.11 -7.07 -14.04
C ARG A 490 5.88 -7.94 -14.22
N ALA A 491 6.00 -9.07 -14.92
CA ALA A 491 4.91 -10.02 -15.04
C ALA A 491 4.63 -10.68 -13.68
N GLU A 492 5.67 -11.06 -12.95
CA GLU A 492 5.60 -11.59 -11.59
C GLU A 492 5.03 -10.55 -10.61
N GLU A 493 5.36 -9.26 -10.77
CA GLU A 493 4.73 -8.18 -10.00
C GLU A 493 3.21 -8.14 -10.20
N ILE A 494 2.74 -8.24 -11.45
CA ILE A 494 1.29 -8.30 -11.75
C ILE A 494 0.66 -9.56 -11.16
N GLU A 495 1.30 -10.72 -11.36
CA GLU A 495 0.80 -12.02 -10.89
C GLU A 495 0.67 -12.05 -9.37
N ASN A 496 1.67 -11.54 -8.65
CA ASN A 496 1.63 -11.44 -7.19
C ASN A 496 0.51 -10.51 -6.69
N LEU A 497 0.22 -9.42 -7.40
CA LEU A 497 -0.90 -8.54 -7.05
C LEU A 497 -2.24 -9.23 -7.31
N ILE A 498 -2.40 -9.94 -8.43
CA ILE A 498 -3.61 -10.70 -8.77
C ILE A 498 -3.85 -11.88 -7.81
N ASN A 499 -2.80 -12.54 -7.36
CA ASN A 499 -2.93 -13.67 -6.43
C ASN A 499 -3.06 -13.18 -4.97
N GLY A 500 -2.55 -11.99 -4.66
CA GLY A 500 -2.48 -11.47 -3.30
C GLY A 500 -3.56 -10.47 -2.89
N PHE A 501 -4.45 -10.04 -3.79
CA PHE A 501 -5.41 -8.96 -3.47
C PHE A 501 -6.55 -9.40 -2.56
N ASP A 502 -6.90 -10.69 -2.53
CA ASP A 502 -7.98 -11.22 -1.71
C ASP A 502 -7.44 -11.78 -0.37
N PRO A 503 -7.55 -11.03 0.74
CA PRO A 503 -7.11 -11.50 2.05
C PRO A 503 -7.94 -12.70 2.56
N ASP A 504 -9.11 -12.96 1.98
CA ASP A 504 -10.05 -14.01 2.35
C ASP A 504 -10.00 -15.23 1.41
N VAL A 505 -8.95 -15.35 0.58
CA VAL A 505 -8.79 -16.42 -0.42
C VAL A 505 -8.87 -17.82 0.19
N SER A 506 -8.38 -18.01 1.43
CA SER A 506 -8.46 -19.31 2.11
C SER A 506 -9.91 -19.80 2.25
N TYR A 507 -10.87 -18.90 2.43
CA TYR A 507 -12.28 -19.23 2.48
C TYR A 507 -12.83 -19.61 1.11
N ARG A 508 -12.39 -18.97 0.02
CA ARG A 508 -12.72 -19.39 -1.36
C ARG A 508 -12.19 -20.77 -1.67
N LEU A 509 -10.97 -21.08 -1.24
CA LEU A 509 -10.34 -22.40 -1.38
C LEU A 509 -11.12 -23.48 -0.61
N PHE A 510 -11.60 -23.18 0.60
CA PHE A 510 -12.50 -24.07 1.33
C PHE A 510 -13.82 -24.28 0.59
N GLU A 511 -14.46 -23.20 0.12
CA GLU A 511 -15.72 -23.27 -0.63
C GLU A 511 -15.55 -24.10 -1.91
N GLU A 512 -14.43 -23.94 -2.62
CA GLU A 512 -14.09 -24.75 -3.79
C GLU A 512 -13.96 -26.24 -3.43
N LEU A 513 -13.40 -26.62 -2.29
CA LEU A 513 -13.33 -28.04 -1.93
C LEU A 513 -14.66 -28.58 -1.39
N ALA A 514 -15.36 -27.79 -0.59
CA ALA A 514 -16.47 -28.27 0.24
C ALA A 514 -17.85 -28.07 -0.40
N LEU A 515 -18.05 -27.00 -1.18
CA LEU A 515 -19.37 -26.51 -1.57
C LEU A 515 -19.61 -26.54 -3.07
N LYS A 516 -20.88 -26.70 -3.45
CA LYS A 516 -21.41 -26.45 -4.79
C LYS A 516 -21.76 -24.97 -4.92
N GLU A 517 -22.03 -24.50 -6.14
CA GLU A 517 -22.46 -23.12 -6.41
C GLU A 517 -23.70 -22.69 -5.61
N ASP A 518 -24.61 -23.61 -5.27
CA ASP A 518 -25.79 -23.32 -4.46
C ASP A 518 -25.52 -23.30 -2.95
N GLY A 519 -24.25 -23.45 -2.55
CA GLY A 519 -23.79 -23.51 -1.17
C GLY A 519 -24.05 -24.84 -0.46
N SER A 520 -24.62 -25.85 -1.12
CA SER A 520 -24.73 -27.20 -0.55
C SER A 520 -23.39 -27.94 -0.62
N LEU A 521 -23.20 -29.00 0.18
CA LEU A 521 -21.94 -29.77 0.16
C LEU A 521 -21.75 -30.50 -1.17
N LYS A 522 -20.50 -30.58 -1.66
CA LYS A 522 -20.12 -31.45 -2.78
C LYS A 522 -20.39 -32.92 -2.46
N ASP A 523 -20.62 -33.73 -3.49
CA ASP A 523 -20.96 -35.13 -3.32
C ASP A 523 -19.83 -35.90 -2.62
N GLY A 524 -20.17 -36.74 -1.65
CA GLY A 524 -19.19 -37.50 -0.84
C GLY A 524 -18.69 -36.77 0.41
N ILE A 525 -19.02 -35.48 0.57
CA ILE A 525 -18.67 -34.71 1.77
C ILE A 525 -19.87 -34.71 2.73
N THR A 526 -19.60 -34.96 4.01
CA THR A 526 -20.60 -34.84 5.09
C THR A 526 -19.99 -34.06 6.24
N ILE A 527 -20.63 -32.95 6.58
CA ILE A 527 -20.30 -32.10 7.73
C ILE A 527 -21.59 -31.95 8.54
N ASP A 528 -21.49 -31.97 9.87
CA ASP A 528 -22.64 -31.69 10.73
C ASP A 528 -23.28 -30.35 10.35
N GLU A 529 -24.61 -30.34 10.24
CA GLU A 529 -25.36 -29.19 9.73
C GLU A 529 -25.13 -27.92 10.56
N LYS A 530 -25.00 -28.04 11.89
CA LYS A 530 -24.75 -26.90 12.77
C LYS A 530 -23.32 -26.39 12.60
N ILE A 531 -22.34 -27.29 12.51
CA ILE A 531 -20.94 -26.91 12.27
C ILE A 531 -20.80 -26.20 10.93
N LEU A 532 -21.41 -26.74 9.87
CA LEU A 532 -21.40 -26.12 8.55
C LEU A 532 -22.06 -24.73 8.56
N ALA A 533 -23.18 -24.59 9.26
CA ALA A 533 -23.84 -23.30 9.43
C ALA A 533 -22.93 -22.29 10.15
N SER A 534 -22.31 -22.68 11.26
CA SER A 534 -21.37 -21.83 11.99
C SER A 534 -20.15 -21.44 11.16
N ILE A 535 -19.60 -22.35 10.34
CA ILE A 535 -18.48 -22.04 9.44
C ILE A 535 -18.89 -21.03 8.37
N LYS A 536 -20.08 -21.19 7.77
CA LYS A 536 -20.59 -20.21 6.79
C LYS A 536 -20.80 -18.83 7.42
N GLU A 537 -21.30 -18.78 8.65
CA GLU A 537 -21.44 -17.53 9.40
C GLU A 537 -20.08 -16.89 9.72
N LEU A 538 -19.08 -17.70 10.11
CA LEU A 538 -17.70 -17.25 10.29
C LEU A 538 -17.14 -16.63 9.01
N ILE A 539 -17.27 -17.32 7.86
CA ILE A 539 -16.78 -16.83 6.55
C ILE A 539 -17.44 -15.49 6.21
N ALA A 540 -18.76 -15.40 6.31
CA ALA A 540 -19.49 -14.17 6.03
C ALA A 540 -19.08 -13.03 6.98
N SER A 541 -18.91 -13.32 8.27
CA SER A 541 -18.46 -12.33 9.26
C SER A 541 -17.04 -11.87 9.03
N LYS A 542 -16.15 -12.74 8.52
CA LYS A 542 -14.76 -12.40 8.23
C LYS A 542 -14.65 -11.49 7.02
N ARG A 543 -15.32 -11.82 5.92
CA ARG A 543 -15.41 -10.97 4.73
C ARG A 543 -15.99 -9.59 5.05
N ALA A 544 -17.08 -9.53 5.83
CA ALA A 544 -17.65 -8.25 6.25
C ALA A 544 -16.69 -7.44 7.15
N ALA A 545 -15.92 -8.11 8.03
CA ALA A 545 -14.94 -7.43 8.86
C ALA A 545 -13.74 -6.90 8.04
N THR A 546 -13.31 -7.63 7.00
CA THR A 546 -12.31 -7.18 6.04
C THR A 546 -12.79 -5.91 5.33
N GLU A 547 -13.98 -5.93 4.73
CA GLU A 547 -14.56 -4.80 4.01
C GLU A 547 -14.67 -3.54 4.91
N ILE A 548 -15.16 -3.71 6.15
CA ILE A 548 -15.24 -2.61 7.13
C ILE A 548 -13.85 -2.08 7.48
N SER A 549 -12.88 -2.97 7.70
CA SER A 549 -11.51 -2.56 8.05
C SER A 549 -10.82 -1.79 6.92
N GLU A 550 -11.05 -2.18 5.66
CA GLU A 550 -10.55 -1.47 4.48
C GLU A 550 -11.22 -0.09 4.36
N GLU A 551 -12.55 -0.01 4.53
CA GLU A 551 -13.29 1.27 4.52
C GLU A 551 -12.80 2.23 5.61
N GLU A 552 -12.66 1.75 6.86
CA GLU A 552 -12.16 2.55 7.99
C GLU A 552 -10.73 3.04 7.75
N THR A 553 -9.82 2.16 7.32
CA THR A 553 -8.42 2.52 7.04
C THR A 553 -8.32 3.59 5.96
N ASN A 554 -9.14 3.47 4.92
CA ASN A 554 -9.18 4.45 3.84
C ASN A 554 -9.82 5.78 4.28
N GLU A 555 -10.90 5.76 5.09
CA GLU A 555 -11.48 6.97 5.68
C GLU A 555 -10.47 7.70 6.59
N GLU A 556 -9.71 6.98 7.41
CA GLU A 556 -8.66 7.53 8.26
C GLU A 556 -7.54 8.18 7.44
N ALA A 557 -7.12 7.55 6.33
CA ALA A 557 -6.10 8.08 5.44
C ALA A 557 -6.53 9.40 4.79
N TRP A 558 -7.74 9.45 4.21
CA TRP A 558 -8.33 10.66 3.63
C TRP A 558 -8.55 11.75 4.66
N THR A 559 -9.06 11.41 5.84
CA THR A 559 -9.27 12.37 6.93
C THR A 559 -7.94 12.99 7.36
N SER A 560 -6.91 12.17 7.56
CA SER A 560 -5.57 12.63 7.94
C SER A 560 -4.97 13.56 6.88
N TYR A 561 -5.12 13.22 5.60
CA TYR A 561 -4.63 14.04 4.50
C TYR A 561 -5.37 15.39 4.42
N VAL A 562 -6.70 15.40 4.47
CA VAL A 562 -7.49 16.63 4.46
C VAL A 562 -7.14 17.53 5.66
N GLN A 563 -6.96 16.95 6.85
CA GLN A 563 -6.55 17.70 8.04
C GLN A 563 -5.16 18.32 7.89
N LEU A 564 -4.21 17.60 7.28
CA LEU A 564 -2.88 18.12 6.97
C LEU A 564 -2.97 19.36 6.06
N LEU A 565 -3.74 19.28 4.97
CA LEU A 565 -3.92 20.40 4.03
C LEU A 565 -4.55 21.61 4.72
N LYS A 566 -5.65 21.41 5.45
CA LYS A 566 -6.33 22.48 6.20
C LYS A 566 -5.41 23.13 7.24
N LEU A 567 -4.60 22.34 7.93
CA LEU A 567 -3.64 22.86 8.90
C LEU A 567 -2.53 23.67 8.23
N GLN A 568 -2.04 23.22 7.07
CA GLN A 568 -1.05 23.95 6.29
C GLN A 568 -1.61 25.31 5.83
N ASP A 569 -2.83 25.35 5.30
CA ASP A 569 -3.48 26.59 4.86
C ASP A 569 -3.71 27.57 6.01
N ALA A 570 -4.23 27.09 7.15
CA ALA A 570 -4.43 27.92 8.33
C ALA A 570 -3.10 28.51 8.85
N GLN A 571 -2.00 27.75 8.77
CA GLN A 571 -0.67 28.23 9.15
C GLN A 571 -0.10 29.25 8.17
N LYS A 572 -0.31 29.05 6.84
CA LYS A 572 0.04 30.03 5.80
C LYS A 572 -0.69 31.37 6.04
N ASP A 573 -2.00 31.33 6.32
CA ASP A 573 -2.82 32.51 6.59
C ASP A 573 -2.41 33.25 7.87
N ALA A 574 -2.15 32.50 8.96
CA ALA A 574 -1.72 33.08 10.23
C ALA A 574 -0.39 33.84 10.11
N LYS A 575 0.55 33.35 9.29
CA LYS A 575 1.80 34.04 9.00
C LYS A 575 1.57 35.32 8.20
N GLN A 576 0.72 35.29 7.17
CA GLN A 576 0.37 36.49 6.41
C GLN A 576 -0.25 37.57 7.31
N LEU A 577 -1.06 37.18 8.30
CA LEU A 577 -1.61 38.10 9.30
C LEU A 577 -0.53 38.64 10.25
N GLY A 578 0.40 37.81 10.70
CA GLY A 578 1.59 38.24 11.47
C GLY A 578 2.45 39.24 10.69
N GLU A 579 2.64 38.99 9.38
CA GLU A 579 3.31 39.89 8.45
C GLU A 579 2.51 41.17 8.15
N GLN A 580 1.17 41.14 8.21
CA GLN A 580 0.34 42.36 8.13
C GLN A 580 0.51 43.28 9.35
N TYR A 581 0.71 42.72 10.56
CA TYR A 581 1.09 43.49 11.75
C TYR A 581 2.50 44.09 11.64
N ILE A 582 3.41 43.42 10.90
CA ILE A 582 4.74 43.95 10.57
C ILE A 582 4.67 45.00 9.45
N ASN A 583 3.76 44.83 8.48
CA ASN A 583 3.57 45.74 7.34
C ASN A 583 2.94 47.10 7.70
N LEU A 584 2.43 47.27 8.93
CA LEU A 584 2.12 48.60 9.46
C LEU A 584 3.37 49.48 9.65
N TYR A 585 4.58 48.89 9.61
CA TYR A 585 5.86 49.60 9.64
C TYR A 585 6.61 49.65 8.29
N VAL A 586 6.17 48.91 7.26
CA VAL A 586 6.90 48.78 5.98
C VAL A 586 6.14 49.40 4.79
N LYS A 587 4.86 49.77 4.96
CA LYS A 587 4.00 50.33 3.90
C LYS A 587 4.45 51.67 3.28
N ASP A 588 5.48 52.34 3.82
CA ASP A 588 6.00 53.57 3.23
C ASP A 588 7.10 53.34 2.16
N TYR A 589 7.53 52.11 1.89
CA TYR A 589 8.70 51.87 1.02
C TYR A 589 8.45 51.18 -0.34
N ILE A 590 7.23 50.71 -0.62
CA ILE A 590 6.87 50.24 -1.97
C ILE A 590 6.09 51.34 -2.70
N LYS A 591 6.77 52.45 -2.98
CA LYS A 591 6.37 53.48 -3.94
C LYS A 591 7.55 53.96 -4.76
#